data_AF-V2XUK3-F1
#
_entry.id   AF-V2XUK3-F1
#
_cell.length_a   1.000
_cell.length_b   1.000
_cell.length_c   1.000
_cell.angle_alpha   90.00
_cell.angle_beta   90.00
_cell.angle_gamma   90.00
#
_symmetry.space_group_name_H-M   'P 1'
#
loop_
_entity.id
_entity.type
_entity.pdbx_description
1 polymer ?
#
loop_
_entity_poly.entity_id
_entity_poly.type
_entity_poly.pdbx_seq_one_letter_code
_entity_poly.pdbx_strand_id
1 'polypeptide(L)'
;MLPLRLTPQLVRHQVRHYRRIKTGLSSTSDARDEAILKKLESQLAELKAKMKQEEQDAIDIANQHSKDKDSEIENHAAYFWERILTPEDRNQLAGHDIHSMQDLERAYFEADVKMTTKPFPKLEQLPPKFQIAHELHKSIPHRVNTHRKAKAMGLKSFFGGIF
;
A
#
# COMPACT_ATOMS: atom_id res chain seq x y z
N MET A 1 -3.41 99.62 -65.72
CA MET A 1 -2.35 98.67 -66.11
C MET A 1 -2.42 97.47 -65.18
N LEU A 2 -2.77 96.30 -65.71
CA LEU A 2 -2.87 95.02 -64.98
C LEU A 2 -1.84 94.05 -65.57
N PRO A 3 -1.08 93.31 -64.75
CA PRO A 3 -0.47 92.08 -65.20
C PRO A 3 -1.25 90.88 -64.65
N LEU A 4 -1.90 90.16 -65.57
CA LEU A 4 -2.35 88.79 -65.41
C LEU A 4 -1.13 87.88 -65.15
N ARG A 5 -1.09 87.21 -63.99
CA ARG A 5 -0.21 86.06 -63.76
C ARG A 5 -1.07 84.81 -63.56
N LEU A 6 -1.19 84.05 -64.64
CA LEU A 6 -1.61 82.65 -64.63
C LEU A 6 -0.52 81.82 -63.97
N THR A 7 -0.83 81.16 -62.86
CA THR A 7 0.01 80.08 -62.31
C THR A 7 -0.63 78.74 -62.69
N PRO A 8 0.15 77.75 -63.16
CA PRO A 8 -0.39 76.44 -63.52
C PRO A 8 -0.74 75.65 -62.25
N GLN A 9 -1.98 75.16 -62.19
CA GLN A 9 -2.41 74.19 -61.18
C GLN A 9 -1.62 72.89 -61.34
N LEU A 10 -0.82 72.53 -60.33
CA LEU A 10 -0.20 71.23 -60.20
C LEU A 10 -1.27 70.20 -59.78
N VAL A 11 -1.74 69.42 -60.75
CA VAL A 11 -2.54 68.21 -60.53
C VAL A 11 -1.67 67.20 -59.76
N ARG A 12 -1.88 67.10 -58.45
CA ARG A 12 -1.25 66.06 -57.62
C ARG A 12 -1.96 64.72 -57.89
N HIS A 13 -1.37 63.90 -58.76
CA HIS A 13 -1.67 62.47 -58.82
C HIS A 13 -1.36 61.82 -57.47
N GLN A 14 -2.39 61.40 -56.74
CA GLN A 14 -2.22 60.52 -55.59
C GLN A 14 -1.92 59.11 -56.10
N VAL A 15 -0.63 58.77 -56.16
CA VAL A 15 -0.19 57.39 -56.32
C VAL A 15 -0.55 56.65 -55.02
N ARG A 16 -1.57 55.79 -55.08
CA ARG A 16 -1.89 54.87 -53.98
C ARG A 16 -0.72 53.90 -53.82
N HIS A 17 0.11 54.15 -52.82
CA HIS A 17 1.10 53.17 -52.38
C HIS A 17 0.37 51.95 -51.80
N TYR A 18 0.31 50.86 -52.56
CA TYR A 18 0.03 49.54 -52.01
C TYR A 18 1.19 49.18 -51.07
N ARG A 19 0.97 49.34 -49.76
CA ARG A 19 1.87 48.85 -48.74
C ARG A 19 1.84 47.32 -48.81
N ARG A 20 2.84 46.74 -49.47
CA ARG A 20 3.05 45.29 -49.47
C ARG A 20 3.17 44.85 -48.01
N ILE A 21 2.19 44.10 -47.48
CA ILE A 21 2.29 43.47 -46.17
C ILE A 21 3.34 42.38 -46.31
N LYS A 22 4.60 42.75 -46.11
CA LYS A 22 5.72 41.82 -46.03
C LYS A 22 5.58 41.05 -44.71
N THR A 23 5.30 39.75 -44.84
CA THR A 23 5.91 38.69 -44.02
C THR A 23 6.08 39.03 -42.54
N GLY A 24 4.99 38.99 -41.77
CA GLY A 24 5.01 39.19 -40.31
C GLY A 24 4.12 38.24 -39.52
N LEU A 25 3.33 37.36 -40.19
CA LEU A 25 2.46 36.41 -39.51
C LEU A 25 3.19 35.14 -39.05
N SER A 26 4.22 34.66 -39.78
CA SER A 26 4.90 33.41 -39.40
C SER A 26 5.78 33.59 -38.16
N SER A 27 6.57 34.67 -38.05
CA SER A 27 7.48 34.84 -36.90
C SER A 27 6.74 35.01 -35.56
N THR A 28 5.50 35.50 -35.59
CA THR A 28 4.64 35.55 -34.40
C THR A 28 3.93 34.24 -34.11
N SER A 29 3.73 33.40 -35.11
CA SER A 29 3.19 32.04 -34.94
C SER A 29 4.25 31.13 -34.35
N ASP A 30 5.45 31.13 -34.93
CA ASP A 30 6.58 30.30 -34.49
C ASP A 30 6.94 30.59 -33.03
N ALA A 31 6.97 31.87 -32.63
CA ALA A 31 7.22 32.25 -31.23
C ALA A 31 6.08 31.83 -30.27
N ARG A 32 4.83 31.76 -30.75
CA ARG A 32 3.70 31.25 -29.95
C ARG A 32 3.78 29.74 -29.81
N ASP A 33 4.13 29.04 -30.88
CA ASP A 33 4.27 27.60 -30.90
C ASP A 33 5.44 27.17 -29.99
N GLU A 34 6.57 27.87 -30.02
CA GLU A 34 7.68 27.68 -29.08
C GLU A 34 7.28 27.91 -27.61
N ALA A 35 6.47 28.93 -27.33
CA ALA A 35 5.99 29.20 -25.98
C ALA A 35 5.03 28.10 -25.48
N ILE A 36 4.20 27.57 -26.38
CA ILE A 36 3.29 26.44 -26.08
C ILE A 36 4.11 25.17 -25.84
N LEU A 37 5.11 24.88 -26.66
CA LEU A 37 5.99 23.72 -26.48
C LEU A 37 6.71 23.77 -25.14
N LYS A 38 7.32 24.91 -24.78
CA LYS A 38 7.96 25.08 -23.45
C LYS A 38 6.98 24.87 -22.31
N LYS A 39 5.74 25.33 -22.45
CA LYS A 39 4.70 25.11 -21.44
C LYS A 39 4.35 23.63 -21.31
N LEU A 40 4.18 22.92 -22.42
CA LEU A 40 3.89 21.47 -22.41
C LEU A 40 5.07 20.67 -21.84
N GLU A 41 6.31 21.05 -22.16
CA GLU A 41 7.51 20.43 -21.58
C GLU A 41 7.57 20.63 -20.06
N SER A 42 7.26 21.83 -19.58
CA SER A 42 7.20 22.11 -18.13
C SER A 42 6.11 21.29 -17.42
N GLN A 43 4.95 21.14 -18.05
CA GLN A 43 3.85 20.33 -17.53
C GLN A 43 4.20 18.83 -17.50
N LEU A 44 4.90 18.33 -18.53
CA LEU A 44 5.39 16.96 -18.55
C LEU A 44 6.44 16.71 -17.45
N ALA A 45 7.33 17.66 -17.21
CA ALA A 45 8.31 17.56 -16.13
C ALA A 45 7.63 17.52 -14.75
N GLU A 46 6.63 18.38 -14.53
CA GLU A 46 5.85 18.43 -13.29
C GLU A 46 5.06 17.12 -13.06
N LEU A 47 4.39 16.60 -14.09
CA LEU A 47 3.65 15.33 -13.99
C LEU A 47 4.57 14.14 -13.72
N LYS A 48 5.75 14.10 -14.35
CA LYS A 48 6.75 13.05 -14.06
C LYS A 48 7.27 13.12 -12.63
N ALA A 49 7.43 14.32 -12.08
CA ALA A 49 7.83 14.50 -10.68
C ALA A 49 6.72 14.02 -9.73
N LYS A 50 5.46 14.38 -10.00
CA LYS A 50 4.29 13.91 -9.21
C LYS A 50 4.15 12.40 -9.24
N MET A 51 4.26 11.77 -10.40
CA MET A 51 4.20 10.30 -10.50
C MET A 51 5.28 9.62 -9.66
N LYS A 52 6.52 10.10 -9.71
CA LYS A 52 7.61 9.53 -8.90
C LYS A 52 7.36 9.71 -7.40
N GLN A 53 6.79 10.83 -7.01
CA GLN A 53 6.45 11.09 -5.62
C GLN A 53 5.33 10.18 -5.13
N GLU A 54 4.26 10.04 -5.90
CA GLU A 54 3.14 9.12 -5.59
C GLU A 54 3.60 7.66 -5.55
N GLU A 55 4.50 7.24 -6.45
CA GLU A 55 5.08 5.90 -6.45
C GLU A 55 5.92 5.66 -5.18
N GLN A 56 6.74 6.64 -4.78
CA GLN A 56 7.53 6.53 -3.56
C GLN A 56 6.63 6.52 -2.31
N ASP A 57 5.61 7.38 -2.25
CA ASP A 57 4.66 7.42 -1.15
C ASP A 57 3.90 6.08 -1.03
N ALA A 58 3.50 5.48 -2.16
CA ALA A 58 2.87 4.17 -2.18
C ALA A 58 3.80 3.05 -1.68
N ILE A 59 5.08 3.10 -2.06
CA ILE A 59 6.11 2.17 -1.57
C ILE A 59 6.32 2.35 -0.06
N ASP A 60 6.37 3.58 0.43
CA ASP A 60 6.58 3.86 1.85
C ASP A 60 5.38 3.42 2.69
N ILE A 61 4.16 3.63 2.21
CA ILE A 61 2.92 3.12 2.82
C ILE A 61 2.92 1.59 2.84
N ALA A 62 3.30 0.94 1.73
CA ALA A 62 3.38 -0.53 1.66
C ALA A 62 4.43 -1.09 2.63
N ASN A 63 5.59 -0.43 2.76
CA ASN A 63 6.67 -0.81 3.65
C ASN A 63 6.35 -0.57 5.14
N GLN A 64 5.56 0.46 5.47
CA GLN A 64 5.04 0.65 6.82
C GLN A 64 4.05 -0.47 7.19
N HIS A 65 3.13 -0.81 6.29
CA HIS A 65 2.12 -1.83 6.57
C HIS A 65 2.65 -3.28 6.56
N SER A 66 3.77 -3.57 5.91
CA SER A 66 4.38 -4.91 5.94
C SER A 66 5.16 -5.18 7.23
N LYS A 67 5.89 -4.19 7.75
CA LYS A 67 6.67 -4.35 8.99
C LYS A 67 5.83 -4.63 10.23
N ASP A 68 4.66 -4.02 10.34
CA ASP A 68 3.80 -4.19 11.53
C ASP A 68 3.08 -5.55 11.53
N LYS A 69 2.69 -6.05 10.35
CA LYS A 69 1.92 -7.32 10.27
C LYS A 69 2.78 -8.55 10.41
N ASP A 70 3.94 -8.59 9.76
CA ASP A 70 4.78 -9.80 9.78
C ASP A 70 5.47 -9.97 11.15
N SER A 71 5.86 -8.86 11.79
CA SER A 71 6.54 -8.91 13.10
C SER A 71 5.58 -9.21 14.28
N GLU A 72 4.32 -8.80 14.25
CA GLU A 72 3.37 -9.13 15.32
C GLU A 72 2.89 -10.60 15.22
N ILE A 73 2.62 -11.09 14.01
CA ILE A 73 2.08 -12.45 13.81
C ILE A 73 3.14 -13.52 14.13
N GLU A 74 4.39 -13.35 13.68
CA GLU A 74 5.48 -14.28 14.03
C GLU A 74 5.76 -14.32 15.54
N ASN A 75 5.70 -13.16 16.20
CA ASN A 75 5.89 -13.08 17.65
C ASN A 75 4.75 -13.72 18.44
N HIS A 76 3.51 -13.67 17.96
CA HIS A 76 2.38 -14.32 18.66
C HIS A 76 2.41 -15.85 18.55
N ALA A 77 2.78 -16.38 17.39
CA ALA A 77 2.93 -17.83 17.17
C ALA A 77 4.06 -18.40 18.04
N ALA A 78 5.24 -17.76 18.02
CA ALA A 78 6.38 -18.15 18.86
C ALA A 78 6.05 -18.00 20.36
N TYR A 79 5.42 -16.88 20.75
CA TYR A 79 5.01 -16.66 22.14
C TYR A 79 4.01 -17.72 22.62
N PHE A 80 3.03 -18.09 21.79
CA PHE A 80 2.08 -19.14 22.14
C PHE A 80 2.79 -20.48 22.32
N TRP A 81 3.63 -20.86 21.34
CA TRP A 81 4.37 -22.12 21.37
C TRP A 81 5.27 -22.21 22.60
N GLU A 82 6.01 -21.14 22.93
CA GLU A 82 7.01 -21.15 23.99
C GLU A 82 6.47 -20.84 25.40
N ARG A 83 5.44 -20.00 25.53
CA ARG A 83 4.98 -19.49 26.83
C ARG A 83 3.64 -20.04 27.26
N ILE A 84 2.81 -20.54 26.35
CA ILE A 84 1.44 -20.99 26.67
C ILE A 84 1.33 -22.51 26.66
N LEU A 85 2.05 -23.20 25.76
CA LEU A 85 2.15 -24.66 25.80
C LEU A 85 3.14 -25.11 26.88
N THR A 86 2.71 -26.04 27.72
CA THR A 86 3.58 -26.69 28.70
C THR A 86 4.58 -27.60 27.98
N PRO A 87 5.71 -27.95 28.62
CA PRO A 87 6.65 -28.93 28.06
C PRO A 87 5.99 -30.31 27.82
N GLU A 88 5.03 -30.68 28.65
CA GLU A 88 4.25 -31.91 28.53
C GLU A 88 3.39 -31.91 27.25
N ASP A 89 2.68 -30.81 26.98
CA ASP A 89 1.88 -30.65 25.77
C ASP A 89 2.76 -30.74 24.51
N ARG A 90 3.97 -30.13 24.55
CA ARG A 90 4.91 -30.21 23.43
C ARG A 90 5.44 -31.63 23.21
N ASN A 91 5.67 -32.38 24.27
CA ASN A 91 6.10 -33.78 24.16
C ASN A 91 4.99 -34.66 23.57
N GLN A 92 3.72 -34.41 23.93
CA GLN A 92 2.59 -35.09 23.32
C GLN A 92 2.47 -34.77 21.81
N LEU A 93 2.64 -33.50 21.44
CA LEU A 93 2.65 -33.07 20.04
C LEU A 93 3.82 -33.64 19.25
N ALA A 94 5.01 -33.70 19.85
CA ALA A 94 6.20 -34.33 19.24
C ALA A 94 5.98 -35.83 18.99
N GLY A 95 5.25 -36.53 19.89
CA GLY A 95 4.82 -37.91 19.69
C GLY A 95 3.93 -38.13 18.46
N HIS A 96 3.35 -37.06 17.92
CA HIS A 96 2.52 -37.06 16.71
C HIS A 96 3.16 -36.31 15.53
N ASP A 97 4.48 -36.09 15.58
CA ASP A 97 5.23 -35.42 14.52
C ASP A 97 4.72 -33.99 14.25
N ILE A 98 4.45 -33.25 15.34
CA ILE A 98 4.11 -31.82 15.33
C ILE A 98 5.18 -31.10 16.15
N HIS A 99 6.11 -30.43 15.47
CA HIS A 99 7.28 -29.80 16.09
C HIS A 99 7.19 -28.27 16.13
N SER A 100 6.28 -27.70 15.35
CA SER A 100 6.12 -26.25 15.21
C SER A 100 4.64 -25.84 15.22
N MET A 101 4.41 -24.54 15.43
CA MET A 101 3.06 -23.95 15.29
C MET A 101 2.51 -24.12 13.88
N GLN A 102 3.37 -24.05 12.86
CA GLN A 102 3.00 -24.24 11.45
C GLN A 102 2.52 -25.68 11.21
N ASP A 103 3.17 -26.68 11.82
CA ASP A 103 2.73 -28.08 11.74
C ASP A 103 1.38 -28.28 12.43
N LEU A 104 1.17 -27.59 13.56
CA LEU A 104 -0.08 -27.64 14.31
C LEU A 104 -1.23 -27.06 13.49
N GLU A 105 -1.03 -25.88 12.88
CA GLU A 105 -2.00 -25.23 12.01
C GLU A 105 -2.29 -26.11 10.78
N ARG A 106 -1.25 -26.67 10.15
CA ARG A 106 -1.41 -27.56 9.01
C ARG A 106 -2.22 -28.81 9.37
N ALA A 107 -1.93 -29.42 10.51
CA ALA A 107 -2.70 -30.57 11.00
C ALA A 107 -4.16 -30.17 11.29
N TYR A 108 -4.39 -29.01 11.91
CA TYR A 108 -5.74 -28.48 12.12
C TYR A 108 -6.51 -28.28 10.81
N PHE A 109 -5.90 -27.63 9.82
CA PHE A 109 -6.51 -27.43 8.51
C PHE A 109 -6.79 -28.75 7.79
N GLU A 110 -5.86 -29.72 7.84
CA GLU A 110 -6.11 -31.05 7.29
C GLU A 110 -7.29 -31.75 7.98
N ALA A 111 -7.41 -31.60 9.30
CA ALA A 111 -8.52 -32.15 10.05
C ALA A 111 -9.85 -31.52 9.60
N ASP A 112 -9.87 -30.19 9.45
CA ASP A 112 -11.06 -29.45 9.05
C ASP A 112 -11.47 -29.77 7.60
N VAL A 113 -10.49 -29.87 6.69
CA VAL A 113 -10.73 -30.33 5.32
C VAL A 113 -11.29 -31.76 5.32
N LYS A 114 -10.75 -32.66 6.14
CA LYS A 114 -11.27 -34.04 6.24
C LYS A 114 -12.68 -34.09 6.83
N MET A 115 -13.00 -33.24 7.81
CA MET A 115 -14.36 -33.16 8.37
C MET A 115 -15.36 -32.51 7.41
N THR A 116 -14.92 -31.63 6.51
CA THR A 116 -15.77 -30.92 5.53
C THR A 116 -15.83 -31.61 4.17
N THR A 117 -15.05 -32.67 3.95
CA THR A 117 -15.09 -33.50 2.74
C THR A 117 -15.80 -34.82 3.01
N LYS A 118 -16.57 -35.32 2.03
CA LYS A 118 -17.22 -36.64 2.12
C LYS A 118 -16.14 -37.71 2.38
N PRO A 119 -16.30 -38.60 3.37
CA PRO A 119 -17.54 -39.02 4.03
C PRO A 119 -17.96 -38.25 5.29
N PHE A 120 -17.41 -37.06 5.55
CA PHE A 120 -17.64 -36.24 6.75
C PHE A 120 -17.39 -37.02 8.06
N PRO A 121 -16.20 -37.64 8.21
CA PRO A 121 -15.83 -38.33 9.44
C PRO A 121 -15.92 -37.38 10.63
N LYS A 122 -16.44 -37.89 11.75
CA LYS A 122 -16.39 -37.16 13.03
C LYS A 122 -14.95 -37.06 13.52
N LEU A 123 -14.67 -36.08 14.38
CA LEU A 123 -13.33 -35.87 14.94
C LEU A 123 -12.72 -37.16 15.52
N GLU A 124 -13.51 -37.95 16.25
CA GLU A 124 -13.10 -39.23 16.87
C GLU A 124 -12.64 -40.31 15.88
N GLN A 125 -13.03 -40.18 14.60
CA GLN A 125 -12.66 -41.12 13.54
C GLN A 125 -11.38 -40.70 12.82
N LEU A 126 -10.88 -39.48 13.08
CA LEU A 126 -9.63 -39.00 12.52
C LEU A 126 -8.43 -39.58 13.28
N PRO A 127 -7.25 -39.69 12.64
CA PRO A 127 -6.02 -40.02 13.33
C PRO A 127 -5.78 -39.13 14.58
N PRO A 128 -5.17 -39.67 15.65
CA PRO A 128 -5.01 -38.96 16.93
C PRO A 128 -4.27 -37.63 16.79
N LYS A 129 -3.34 -37.53 15.82
CA LYS A 129 -2.66 -36.30 15.43
C LYS A 129 -3.64 -35.14 15.17
N PHE A 130 -4.71 -35.42 14.42
CA PHE A 130 -5.70 -34.42 14.01
C PHE A 130 -6.68 -34.09 15.14
N GLN A 131 -7.00 -35.07 15.98
CA GLN A 131 -7.85 -34.86 17.17
C GLN A 131 -7.17 -33.89 18.14
N ILE A 132 -5.93 -34.20 18.50
CA ILE A 132 -5.13 -33.40 19.44
C ILE A 132 -4.89 -32.01 18.87
N ALA A 133 -4.51 -31.89 17.59
CA ALA A 133 -4.32 -30.59 16.96
C ALA A 133 -5.59 -29.73 17.02
N HIS A 134 -6.75 -30.32 16.78
CA HIS A 134 -8.02 -29.61 16.76
C HIS A 134 -8.52 -29.19 18.15
N GLU A 135 -8.36 -30.04 19.16
CA GLU A 135 -8.66 -29.69 20.55
C GLU A 135 -7.72 -28.58 21.06
N LEU A 136 -6.42 -28.72 20.78
CA LEU A 136 -5.41 -27.77 21.20
C LEU A 136 -5.64 -26.41 20.54
N HIS A 137 -5.91 -26.39 19.23
CA HIS A 137 -6.23 -25.17 18.47
C HIS A 137 -7.47 -24.46 18.99
N LYS A 138 -8.55 -25.21 19.33
CA LYS A 138 -9.75 -24.62 19.96
C LYS A 138 -9.48 -24.06 21.36
N SER A 139 -8.53 -24.62 22.09
CA SER A 139 -8.17 -24.15 23.43
C SER A 139 -7.28 -22.90 23.44
N ILE A 140 -6.68 -22.52 22.30
CA ILE A 140 -5.74 -21.39 22.17
C ILE A 140 -6.32 -20.08 22.74
N PRO A 141 -7.52 -19.61 22.32
CA PRO A 141 -8.04 -18.33 22.79
C PRO A 141 -8.28 -18.32 24.30
N HIS A 142 -8.70 -19.46 24.85
CA HIS A 142 -8.94 -19.60 26.28
C HIS A 142 -7.61 -19.55 27.06
N ARG A 143 -6.61 -20.32 26.63
CA ARG A 143 -5.28 -20.38 27.28
C ARG A 143 -4.52 -19.05 27.19
N VAL A 144 -4.63 -18.33 26.07
CA VAL A 144 -4.05 -16.97 25.93
C VAL A 144 -4.68 -16.01 26.95
N ASN A 145 -6.01 -16.05 27.09
CA ASN A 145 -6.73 -15.17 28.00
C ASN A 145 -6.45 -15.50 29.48
N THR A 146 -6.32 -16.77 29.84
CA THR A 146 -5.96 -17.16 31.22
C THR A 146 -4.54 -16.71 31.54
N HIS A 147 -3.58 -16.87 30.62
CA HIS A 147 -2.20 -16.43 30.81
C HIS A 147 -2.08 -14.90 30.93
N ARG A 148 -2.84 -14.15 30.13
CA ARG A 148 -2.93 -12.68 30.24
C ARG A 148 -3.52 -12.24 31.58
N LYS A 149 -4.60 -12.90 32.04
CA LYS A 149 -5.22 -12.62 33.35
C LYS A 149 -4.28 -12.95 34.51
N ALA A 150 -3.57 -14.08 34.45
CA ALA A 150 -2.60 -14.47 35.46
C ALA A 150 -1.44 -13.45 35.57
N LYS A 151 -0.91 -12.99 34.43
CA LYS A 151 0.13 -11.95 34.39
C LYS A 151 -0.37 -10.61 34.97
N ALA A 152 -1.61 -10.23 34.66
CA ALA A 152 -2.23 -9.02 35.21
C ALA A 152 -2.51 -9.12 36.72
N MET A 153 -2.84 -10.32 37.24
CA MET A 153 -3.05 -10.54 38.68
C MET A 153 -1.72 -10.61 39.45
N GLY A 154 -0.68 -11.23 38.89
CA GLY A 154 0.66 -11.24 39.48
C GLY A 154 1.29 -9.84 39.61
N LEU A 155 0.99 -8.93 38.67
CA LEU A 155 1.39 -7.53 38.80
C LEU A 155 0.63 -6.81 39.92
N LYS A 156 -0.67 -7.11 40.08
CA LYS A 156 -1.51 -6.52 41.15
C LYS A 156 -1.10 -7.00 42.54
N SER A 157 -0.71 -8.27 42.71
CA SER A 157 -0.24 -8.77 44.00
C SER A 157 1.13 -8.20 44.39
N PHE A 158 1.97 -7.86 43.42
CA PHE A 158 3.30 -7.27 43.67
C PHE A 158 3.24 -5.78 44.04
N PHE A 159 2.25 -5.04 43.52
CA PHE A 159 2.04 -3.62 43.84
C PHE A 159 0.98 -3.37 44.94
N GLY A 160 0.18 -4.37 45.29
CA GLY A 160 -0.87 -4.28 46.33
C GLY A 160 -0.45 -4.74 47.73
N GLY A 161 0.82 -5.13 47.92
CA GLY A 161 1.36 -5.62 49.20
C GLY A 161 2.02 -4.56 50.08
N ILE A 162 1.86 -3.27 49.77
CA ILE A 162 2.32 -2.15 50.60
C ILE A 162 1.12 -1.24 50.86
N PHE A 163 0.20 -1.70 51.71
CA PHE A 163 -0.64 -0.89 52.59
C PHE A 163 -0.93 -1.71 53.85
#